data_AF-A0A520AB77-F1
#
_entry.id   AF-A0A520AB77-F1
#
_cell.length_a   1.000
_cell.length_b   1.000
_cell.length_c   1.000
_cell.angle_alpha   90.00
_cell.angle_beta   90.00
_cell.angle_gamma   90.00
#
_symmetry.space_group_name_H-M   'P 1'
#
loop_
_entity.id
_entity.type
_entity.pdbx_description
1 polymer ?
#
loop_
_entity_poly.entity_id
_entity_poly.type
_entity_poly.pdbx_seq_one_letter_code
_entity_poly.pdbx_strand_id
1 'polypeptide(L)'
;GPVQANWPSLVANYRYPDWFRDAKLGLWSHWGPQAVPEQGDWYGRFMYMQGHPMYEHHLKTYGHPSVAGMKDIQNAWKAERWDPQALMDRYVKAGAKYFVALATHHDNLDCYDSRYHAWNSLRVGPKRDIVGEWEKVARAAGLKFGVSNHAAHAWHWYQPAYGYDPVGAKKGVRYDAFTQAKDDGKGQWWEGLDPQELYTGGHAVLPDGIDTIEAMNAWHDKNNGQWVETGPKDDPAYVTRWLLRQTDLIDKYKPDLVYFDDYGLPFGPVGLEAAADYYNRSVQWHGKIDVVLTGKQLKPSERFGIVQDVEKGFSDHLWDEPWQTDTCLGDWFYNVARLNDRNYKTAE
;
A
#
# COMPACT_ATOMS: atom_id res chain seq x y z
N GLY A 1 -0.70 24.46 11.87
CA GLY A 1 0.42 25.39 11.68
C GLY A 1 0.05 26.40 10.60
N PRO A 2 1.01 26.99 9.86
CA PRO A 2 0.73 27.96 8.80
C PRO A 2 -0.01 27.37 7.58
N VAL A 3 0.07 26.06 7.36
CA VAL A 3 -0.62 25.39 6.24
C VAL A 3 -2.01 24.94 6.69
N GLN A 4 -3.03 25.34 5.93
CA GLN A 4 -4.42 24.93 6.13
C GLN A 4 -4.79 23.78 5.17
N ALA A 5 -5.77 22.97 5.55
CA ALA A 5 -6.24 21.81 4.77
C ALA A 5 -7.09 22.20 3.55
N ASN A 6 -6.51 22.96 2.63
CA ASN A 6 -7.12 23.33 1.35
C ASN A 6 -6.05 23.60 0.29
N TRP A 7 -6.39 23.35 -0.97
CA TRP A 7 -5.47 23.51 -2.10
C TRP A 7 -4.82 24.90 -2.20
N PRO A 8 -5.56 26.03 -2.09
CA PRO A 8 -4.94 27.35 -2.10
C PRO A 8 -3.84 27.52 -1.06
N SER A 9 -4.03 27.01 0.16
CA SER A 9 -3.03 27.08 1.22
C SER A 9 -1.84 26.17 0.94
N LEU A 10 -2.05 24.93 0.48
CA LEU A 10 -0.97 24.03 0.08
C LEU A 10 -0.10 24.67 -1.01
N VAL A 11 -0.71 25.15 -2.09
CA VAL A 11 -0.01 25.79 -3.22
C VAL A 11 0.73 27.07 -2.80
N ALA A 12 0.12 27.89 -1.94
CA ALA A 12 0.77 29.11 -1.47
C ALA A 12 2.04 28.82 -0.66
N ASN A 13 2.04 27.75 0.14
CA ASN A 13 3.11 27.43 1.08
C ASN A 13 4.15 26.44 0.54
N TYR A 14 3.80 25.55 -0.39
CA TYR A 14 4.68 24.48 -0.84
C TYR A 14 5.70 24.94 -1.88
N ARG A 15 6.96 24.57 -1.70
CA ARG A 15 8.00 24.68 -2.71
C ARG A 15 8.75 23.36 -2.74
N TYR A 16 9.00 22.83 -3.94
CA TYR A 16 9.74 21.58 -4.10
C TYR A 16 11.10 21.67 -3.41
N PRO A 17 11.42 20.77 -2.45
CA PRO A 17 12.69 20.79 -1.77
C PRO A 17 13.85 20.59 -2.76
N ASP A 18 14.93 21.37 -2.61
CA ASP A 18 16.10 21.27 -3.49
C ASP A 18 16.72 19.87 -3.46
N TRP A 19 16.73 19.21 -2.29
CA TRP A 19 17.25 17.85 -2.17
C TRP A 19 16.54 16.86 -3.11
N PHE A 20 15.22 17.02 -3.30
CA PHE A 20 14.44 16.12 -4.17
C PHE A 20 14.75 16.40 -5.64
N ARG A 21 14.84 17.68 -5.98
CA ARG A 21 15.24 18.12 -7.33
C ARG A 21 16.63 17.62 -7.67
N ASP A 22 17.56 17.59 -6.71
CA ASP A 22 18.95 17.16 -6.92
C ASP A 22 19.14 15.64 -6.86
N ALA A 23 18.26 14.92 -6.17
CA ALA A 23 18.40 13.48 -5.92
C ALA A 23 18.40 12.64 -7.21
N LYS A 24 17.49 12.93 -8.14
CA LYS A 24 17.24 12.26 -9.43
C LYS A 24 16.87 10.76 -9.39
N LEU A 25 17.41 10.00 -8.43
CA LEU A 25 17.22 8.56 -8.30
C LEU A 25 16.98 8.19 -6.85
N GLY A 26 15.87 7.52 -6.60
CA GLY A 26 15.60 6.79 -5.36
C GLY A 26 15.26 5.34 -5.67
N LEU A 27 15.34 4.49 -4.64
CA LEU A 27 14.94 3.10 -4.74
C LEU A 27 13.81 2.81 -3.76
N TRP A 28 12.82 2.05 -4.24
CA TRP A 28 11.64 1.69 -3.49
C TRP A 28 11.60 0.18 -3.25
N SER A 29 11.50 -0.21 -1.98
CA SER A 29 11.22 -1.59 -1.61
C SER A 29 9.70 -1.79 -1.48
N HIS A 30 9.06 -2.18 -2.59
CA HIS A 30 7.65 -2.61 -2.58
C HIS A 30 7.54 -4.03 -2.03
N TRP A 31 7.73 -4.17 -0.72
CA TRP A 31 7.88 -5.46 -0.05
C TRP A 31 7.04 -5.52 1.22
N GLY A 32 6.28 -6.61 1.33
CA GLY A 32 5.27 -6.86 2.34
C GLY A 32 4.78 -8.31 2.22
N PRO A 33 3.72 -8.71 2.94
CA PRO A 33 3.29 -10.09 3.01
C PRO A 33 2.75 -10.66 1.69
N GLN A 34 2.30 -9.83 0.75
CA GLN A 34 1.98 -10.29 -0.62
C GLN A 34 3.19 -10.88 -1.36
N ALA A 35 4.42 -10.68 -0.87
CA ALA A 35 5.59 -11.34 -1.45
C ALA A 35 5.66 -12.85 -1.13
N VAL A 36 4.97 -13.33 -0.09
CA VAL A 36 5.03 -14.73 0.36
C VAL A 36 4.70 -15.75 -0.73
N PRO A 37 3.66 -15.57 -1.57
CA PRO A 37 3.34 -16.52 -2.63
C PRO A 37 4.26 -16.44 -3.84
N GLU A 38 5.09 -15.38 -3.93
CA GLU A 38 6.00 -15.14 -5.04
C GLU A 38 5.29 -15.06 -6.41
N GLN A 39 4.05 -14.57 -6.44
CA GLN A 39 3.20 -14.52 -7.65
C GLN A 39 3.06 -13.13 -8.27
N GLY A 40 3.81 -12.12 -7.80
CA GLY A 40 3.67 -10.74 -8.25
C GLY A 40 2.61 -9.95 -7.48
N ASP A 41 2.16 -8.85 -8.08
CA ASP A 41 1.35 -7.83 -7.39
C ASP A 41 -0.13 -8.18 -7.28
N TRP A 42 -0.84 -7.52 -6.36
CA TRP A 42 -2.28 -7.64 -6.12
C TRP A 42 -2.74 -9.04 -5.73
N TYR A 43 -1.83 -9.88 -5.23
CA TYR A 43 -2.16 -11.22 -4.75
C TYR A 43 -3.31 -11.21 -3.74
N GLY A 44 -3.33 -10.26 -2.81
CA GLY A 44 -4.36 -10.17 -1.79
C GLY A 44 -5.78 -9.96 -2.34
N ARG A 45 -5.92 -9.43 -3.56
CA ARG A 45 -7.21 -9.35 -4.26
C ARG A 45 -7.43 -10.61 -5.10
N PHE A 46 -6.48 -10.93 -5.95
CA PHE A 46 -6.65 -11.93 -7.00
C PHE A 46 -6.64 -13.37 -6.51
N MET A 47 -6.15 -13.63 -5.28
CA MET A 47 -6.29 -14.95 -4.66
C MET A 47 -7.74 -15.33 -4.33
N TYR A 48 -8.67 -14.37 -4.37
CA TYR A 48 -10.10 -14.56 -4.13
C TYR A 48 -10.96 -14.59 -5.40
N MET A 49 -10.36 -14.47 -6.59
CA MET A 49 -11.09 -14.43 -7.87
C MET A 49 -10.94 -15.75 -8.63
N GLN A 50 -11.95 -16.61 -8.56
CA GLN A 50 -11.93 -17.94 -9.20
C GLN A 50 -11.61 -17.84 -10.70
N GLY A 51 -10.67 -18.66 -11.19
CA GLY A 51 -10.17 -18.62 -12.57
C GLY A 51 -9.01 -17.67 -12.82
N HIS A 52 -8.62 -16.83 -11.84
CA HIS A 52 -7.38 -16.05 -11.93
C HIS A 52 -6.15 -16.92 -11.62
N PRO A 53 -5.00 -16.75 -12.31
CA PRO A 53 -3.80 -17.56 -12.05
C PRO A 53 -3.33 -17.58 -10.59
N MET A 54 -3.44 -16.44 -9.89
CA MET A 54 -3.10 -16.35 -8.46
C MET A 54 -4.06 -17.13 -7.56
N TYR A 55 -5.35 -17.18 -7.89
CA TYR A 55 -6.32 -18.02 -7.20
C TYR A 55 -6.00 -19.51 -7.42
N GLU A 56 -5.68 -19.92 -8.65
CA GLU A 56 -5.29 -21.31 -8.94
C GLU A 56 -4.02 -21.73 -8.20
N HIS A 57 -3.02 -20.83 -8.14
CA HIS A 57 -1.84 -21.02 -7.32
C HIS A 57 -2.21 -21.16 -5.83
N HIS A 58 -3.11 -20.31 -5.34
CA HIS A 58 -3.55 -20.32 -3.95
C HIS A 58 -4.22 -21.65 -3.58
N LEU A 59 -5.17 -22.11 -4.40
CA LEU A 59 -5.83 -23.41 -4.23
C LEU A 59 -4.84 -24.55 -4.13
N LYS A 60 -3.85 -24.58 -5.03
CA LYS A 60 -2.85 -25.65 -5.09
C LYS A 60 -1.90 -25.65 -3.90
N THR A 61 -1.55 -24.46 -3.39
CA THR A 61 -0.45 -24.29 -2.44
C THR A 61 -0.93 -24.18 -0.99
N TYR A 62 -2.02 -23.44 -0.76
CA TYR A 62 -2.53 -23.10 0.56
C TYR A 62 -3.93 -23.67 0.83
N GLY A 63 -4.68 -23.96 -0.24
CA GLY A 63 -6.05 -24.50 -0.16
C GLY A 63 -7.10 -23.46 -0.55
N HIS A 64 -8.38 -23.79 -0.32
CA HIS A 64 -9.49 -22.90 -0.68
C HIS A 64 -9.46 -21.60 0.16
N PRO A 65 -9.77 -20.42 -0.41
CA PRO A 65 -9.72 -19.13 0.32
C PRO A 65 -10.67 -19.03 1.52
N SER A 66 -11.66 -19.92 1.64
CA SER A 66 -12.50 -20.05 2.84
C SER A 66 -11.81 -20.78 4.01
N VAL A 67 -10.64 -21.36 3.80
CA VAL A 67 -9.89 -22.15 4.79
C VAL A 67 -8.56 -21.46 5.09
N ALA A 68 -7.81 -21.13 4.05
CA ALA A 68 -6.58 -20.36 4.12
C ALA A 68 -6.80 -19.06 3.36
N GLY A 69 -6.85 -17.93 4.05
CA GLY A 69 -7.06 -16.63 3.43
C GLY A 69 -5.85 -15.73 3.57
N MET A 70 -6.00 -14.46 3.21
CA MET A 70 -4.88 -13.53 3.21
C MET A 70 -4.33 -13.27 4.61
N LYS A 71 -5.14 -13.37 5.68
CA LYS A 71 -4.62 -13.36 7.07
C LYS A 71 -3.54 -14.41 7.33
N ASP A 72 -3.65 -15.60 6.72
CA ASP A 72 -2.72 -16.71 6.93
C ASP A 72 -1.44 -16.47 6.13
N ILE A 73 -1.57 -15.92 4.93
CA ILE A 73 -0.44 -15.47 4.10
C ILE A 73 0.32 -14.34 4.80
N GLN A 74 -0.37 -13.38 5.40
CA GLN A 74 0.24 -12.33 6.21
C GLN A 74 1.00 -12.89 7.41
N ASN A 75 0.44 -13.90 8.09
CA ASN A 75 1.15 -14.56 9.17
C ASN A 75 2.36 -15.38 8.70
N ALA A 76 2.31 -15.96 7.49
CA ALA A 76 3.42 -16.71 6.92
C ALA A 76 4.62 -15.82 6.53
N TRP A 77 4.43 -14.50 6.41
CA TRP A 77 5.53 -13.58 6.16
C TRP A 77 6.43 -13.42 7.39
N LYS A 78 7.59 -14.08 7.42
CA LYS A 78 8.47 -14.11 8.61
C LYS A 78 9.74 -13.26 8.52
N ALA A 79 10.11 -12.78 7.34
CA ALA A 79 11.33 -11.98 7.11
C ALA A 79 12.62 -12.62 7.67
N GLU A 80 12.72 -13.96 7.69
CA GLU A 80 13.78 -14.69 8.41
C GLU A 80 15.19 -14.42 7.89
N ARG A 81 15.31 -14.10 6.60
CA ARG A 81 16.60 -13.82 5.93
C ARG A 81 16.70 -12.37 5.45
N TRP A 82 15.84 -11.50 5.95
CA TRP A 82 15.84 -10.10 5.57
C TRP A 82 16.96 -9.35 6.29
N ASP A 83 17.94 -8.90 5.51
CA ASP A 83 19.07 -8.07 5.92
C ASP A 83 18.93 -6.68 5.27
N PRO A 84 18.32 -5.70 5.97
CA PRO A 84 18.15 -4.36 5.42
C PRO A 84 19.46 -3.61 5.20
N GLN A 85 20.51 -3.89 5.98
CA GLN A 85 21.81 -3.22 5.81
C GLN A 85 22.47 -3.65 4.50
N ALA A 86 22.53 -4.95 4.24
CA ALA A 86 23.13 -5.46 3.00
C ALA A 86 22.36 -5.00 1.74
N LEU A 87 21.04 -4.84 1.83
CA LEU A 87 20.23 -4.28 0.75
C LEU A 87 20.50 -2.78 0.59
N MET A 88 20.55 -2.02 1.69
CA MET A 88 20.85 -0.59 1.65
C MET A 88 22.24 -0.30 1.06
N ASP A 89 23.26 -1.06 1.42
CA ASP A 89 24.61 -0.95 0.86
C ASP A 89 24.60 -1.13 -0.67
N ARG A 90 23.77 -2.05 -1.18
CA ARG A 90 23.59 -2.24 -2.63
C ARG A 90 22.86 -1.06 -3.27
N TYR A 91 21.85 -0.51 -2.60
CA TYR A 91 21.07 0.63 -3.10
C TYR A 91 21.92 1.90 -3.19
N VAL A 92 22.76 2.17 -2.19
CA VAL A 92 23.76 3.25 -2.23
C VAL A 92 24.74 3.03 -3.38
N LYS A 93 25.24 1.81 -3.56
CA LYS A 93 26.15 1.47 -4.66
C LYS A 93 25.51 1.63 -6.03
N ALA A 94 24.19 1.41 -6.14
CA ALA A 94 23.41 1.66 -7.36
C ALA A 94 23.17 3.16 -7.62
N GLY A 95 23.52 4.04 -6.66
CA GLY A 95 23.44 5.50 -6.82
C GLY A 95 22.20 6.14 -6.20
N ALA A 96 21.40 5.41 -5.44
CA ALA A 96 20.22 5.95 -4.77
C ALA A 96 20.58 7.15 -3.87
N LYS A 97 19.74 8.19 -3.89
CA LYS A 97 19.83 9.38 -3.02
C LYS A 97 18.73 9.44 -1.97
N TYR A 98 17.65 8.71 -2.22
CA TYR A 98 16.59 8.46 -1.26
C TYR A 98 16.11 7.02 -1.36
N PHE A 99 15.51 6.53 -0.27
CA PHE A 99 14.93 5.20 -0.20
C PHE A 99 13.48 5.28 0.27
N VAL A 100 12.59 4.50 -0.35
CA VAL A 100 11.17 4.43 0.03
C VAL A 100 10.86 3.03 0.55
N ALA A 101 10.28 2.94 1.74
CA ALA A 101 9.73 1.72 2.32
C ALA A 101 8.22 1.64 2.09
N LEU A 102 7.70 0.46 1.71
CA LEU A 102 6.26 0.23 1.72
C LEU A 102 5.74 0.22 3.16
N ALA A 103 4.93 1.21 3.53
CA ALA A 103 4.31 1.25 4.86
C ALA A 103 3.04 0.41 4.90
N THR A 104 2.18 0.54 3.89
CA THR A 104 0.94 -0.25 3.80
C THR A 104 0.54 -0.38 2.34
N HIS A 105 0.22 -1.59 1.89
CA HIS A 105 -0.35 -1.82 0.56
C HIS A 105 -1.89 -1.97 0.63
N HIS A 106 -2.54 -2.28 -0.50
CA HIS A 106 -3.99 -2.56 -0.52
C HIS A 106 -4.39 -3.82 0.25
N ASP A 107 -3.43 -4.64 0.66
CA ASP A 107 -3.65 -5.80 1.55
C ASP A 107 -3.80 -5.40 3.03
N ASN A 108 -3.70 -4.10 3.32
CA ASN A 108 -4.06 -3.47 4.58
C ASN A 108 -3.29 -3.97 5.82
N LEU A 109 -2.11 -4.58 5.66
CA LEU A 109 -1.18 -4.81 6.77
C LEU A 109 -0.22 -3.62 6.90
N ASP A 110 -0.19 -3.01 8.09
CA ASP A 110 0.81 -1.99 8.40
C ASP A 110 2.19 -2.63 8.63
N CYS A 111 3.17 -2.34 7.77
CA CYS A 111 4.54 -2.82 7.86
C CYS A 111 5.37 -2.06 8.90
N TYR A 112 4.71 -1.44 9.89
CA TYR A 112 5.31 -0.60 10.92
C TYR A 112 4.61 -0.79 12.26
N ASP A 113 5.14 -0.21 13.33
CA ASP A 113 4.52 -0.23 14.67
C ASP A 113 3.30 0.70 14.75
N SER A 114 2.20 0.31 14.12
CA SER A 114 0.97 1.10 14.04
C SER A 114 0.21 1.10 15.37
N ARG A 115 -0.05 2.29 15.93
CA ARG A 115 -0.88 2.46 17.14
C ARG A 115 -2.37 2.23 16.86
N TYR A 116 -2.81 2.56 15.65
CA TYR A 116 -4.22 2.65 15.29
C TYR A 116 -4.71 1.49 14.44
N HIS A 117 -3.85 0.50 14.18
CA HIS A 117 -4.21 -0.70 13.43
C HIS A 117 -3.59 -1.95 14.06
N ALA A 118 -4.44 -2.89 14.48
CA ALA A 118 -4.02 -4.12 15.12
C ALA A 118 -3.27 -5.06 14.17
N TRP A 119 -3.59 -4.99 12.88
CA TRP A 119 -2.96 -5.77 11.83
C TRP A 119 -1.71 -5.07 11.34
N ASN A 120 -0.63 -5.32 12.06
CA ASN A 120 0.68 -4.77 11.76
C ASN A 120 1.81 -5.80 11.91
N SER A 121 2.96 -5.51 11.31
CA SER A 121 4.12 -6.41 11.24
C SER A 121 4.74 -6.81 12.59
N LEU A 122 4.45 -6.08 13.68
CA LEU A 122 4.85 -6.48 15.03
C LEU A 122 3.90 -7.53 15.63
N ARG A 123 2.62 -7.51 15.23
CA ARG A 123 1.59 -8.41 15.72
C ARG A 123 1.33 -9.60 14.80
N VAL A 124 1.57 -9.47 13.50
CA VAL A 124 1.34 -10.51 12.48
C VAL A 124 2.61 -10.68 11.67
N GLY A 125 3.00 -11.91 11.36
CA GLY A 125 4.16 -12.16 10.50
C GLY A 125 5.50 -12.01 11.23
N PRO A 126 6.36 -11.05 10.85
CA PRO A 126 7.79 -11.05 11.19
C PRO A 126 8.10 -10.61 12.63
N LYS A 127 7.14 -10.03 13.35
CA LYS A 127 7.34 -9.48 14.71
C LYS A 127 8.43 -8.41 14.75
N ARG A 128 8.51 -7.60 13.70
CA ARG A 128 9.55 -6.59 13.45
C ARG A 128 8.92 -5.32 12.91
N ASP A 129 9.47 -4.17 13.29
CA ASP A 129 9.12 -2.88 12.71
C ASP A 129 9.86 -2.69 11.38
N ILE A 130 9.27 -3.16 10.28
CA ILE A 130 9.93 -3.20 8.97
C ILE A 130 10.28 -1.80 8.47
N VAL A 131 9.34 -0.85 8.54
CA VAL A 131 9.58 0.56 8.18
C VAL A 131 10.62 1.20 9.09
N GLY A 132 10.55 0.98 10.41
CA GLY A 132 11.51 1.55 11.36
C GLY A 132 12.92 1.01 11.21
N GLU A 133 13.08 -0.25 10.82
CA GLU A 133 14.41 -0.82 10.52
C GLU A 133 14.97 -0.29 9.19
N TRP A 134 14.13 -0.13 8.17
CA TRP A 134 14.51 0.54 6.93
C TRP A 134 14.94 1.99 7.13
N GLU A 135 14.18 2.75 7.93
CA GLU A 135 14.45 4.14 8.27
C GLU A 135 15.85 4.32 8.84
N LYS A 136 16.20 3.51 9.85
CA LYS A 136 17.51 3.54 10.51
C LYS A 136 18.65 3.30 9.53
N VAL A 137 18.57 2.24 8.71
CA VAL A 137 19.66 1.91 7.78
C VAL A 137 19.77 2.93 6.64
N ALA A 138 18.64 3.46 6.14
CA ALA A 138 18.64 4.48 5.09
C ALA A 138 19.30 5.77 5.57
N ARG A 139 18.94 6.25 6.76
CA ARG A 139 19.54 7.46 7.34
C ARG A 139 21.00 7.26 7.73
N ALA A 140 21.37 6.10 8.28
CA ALA A 140 22.76 5.78 8.58
C ALA A 140 23.65 5.76 7.31
N ALA A 141 23.07 5.36 6.18
CA ALA A 141 23.71 5.42 4.87
C ALA A 141 23.72 6.82 4.21
N GLY A 142 23.16 7.83 4.89
CA GLY A 142 23.10 9.22 4.39
C GLY A 142 22.03 9.46 3.33
N LEU A 143 21.06 8.55 3.17
CA LEU A 143 19.93 8.73 2.26
C LEU A 143 18.79 9.50 2.92
N LYS A 144 18.03 10.21 2.10
CA LYS A 144 16.68 10.69 2.45
C LYS A 144 15.74 9.48 2.58
N PHE A 145 14.83 9.48 3.55
CA PHE A 145 13.96 8.34 3.83
C PHE A 145 12.51 8.66 3.45
N GLY A 146 11.82 7.75 2.78
CA GLY A 146 10.42 7.88 2.41
C GLY A 146 9.60 6.66 2.74
N VAL A 147 8.28 6.84 2.70
CA VAL A 147 7.29 5.78 2.92
C VAL A 147 6.21 5.84 1.84
N SER A 148 5.67 4.69 1.44
CA SER A 148 4.49 4.62 0.56
C SER A 148 3.29 4.06 1.31
N ASN A 149 2.13 4.71 1.15
CA ASN A 149 0.87 4.32 1.77
C ASN A 149 -0.23 4.20 0.71
N HIS A 150 -0.76 2.99 0.57
CA HIS A 150 -1.76 2.62 -0.44
C HIS A 150 -3.06 2.15 0.23
N ALA A 151 -3.19 2.35 1.54
CA ALA A 151 -4.31 1.84 2.33
C ALA A 151 -5.63 2.52 1.98
N ALA A 152 -5.62 3.63 1.24
CA ALA A 152 -6.84 4.33 0.85
C ALA A 152 -7.78 3.46 0.00
N HIS A 153 -7.22 2.56 -0.83
CA HIS A 153 -7.99 1.67 -1.69
C HIS A 153 -8.41 0.35 -1.04
N ALA A 154 -7.87 0.00 0.13
CA ALA A 154 -8.12 -1.32 0.70
C ALA A 154 -9.61 -1.61 0.93
N TRP A 155 -10.41 -0.59 1.29
CA TRP A 155 -11.84 -0.78 1.58
C TRP A 155 -12.65 -1.34 0.42
N HIS A 156 -12.31 -0.99 -0.83
CA HIS A 156 -12.99 -1.52 -2.00
C HIS A 156 -12.16 -2.65 -2.65
N TRP A 157 -10.84 -2.52 -2.66
CA TRP A 157 -9.97 -3.45 -3.38
C TRP A 157 -9.99 -4.87 -2.79
N TYR A 158 -10.23 -4.99 -1.48
CA TYR A 158 -10.26 -6.26 -0.74
C TYR A 158 -11.64 -6.93 -0.69
N GLN A 159 -12.68 -6.31 -1.25
CA GLN A 159 -14.03 -6.85 -1.20
C GLN A 159 -14.21 -8.23 -1.88
N PRO A 160 -13.40 -8.68 -2.86
CA PRO A 160 -13.43 -10.08 -3.31
C PRO A 160 -13.23 -11.11 -2.19
N ALA A 161 -12.56 -10.75 -1.08
CA ALA A 161 -12.41 -11.62 0.09
C ALA A 161 -13.74 -11.95 0.80
N TYR A 162 -14.82 -11.21 0.55
CA TYR A 162 -16.16 -11.53 1.04
C TYR A 162 -16.96 -12.43 0.07
N GLY A 163 -16.34 -12.82 -1.04
CA GLY A 163 -16.95 -13.60 -2.10
C GLY A 163 -17.04 -15.09 -1.83
N TYR A 164 -17.24 -15.85 -2.91
CA TYR A 164 -17.31 -17.31 -2.94
C TYR A 164 -17.01 -17.80 -4.36
N ASP A 165 -16.77 -19.10 -4.52
CA ASP A 165 -16.63 -19.72 -5.84
C ASP A 165 -17.98 -19.81 -6.59
N PRO A 166 -18.17 -19.22 -7.78
CA PRO A 166 -19.43 -19.34 -8.52
C PRO A 166 -19.67 -20.74 -9.10
N VAL A 167 -18.62 -21.54 -9.29
CA VAL A 167 -18.68 -22.91 -9.82
C VAL A 167 -17.77 -23.87 -9.05
N GLY A 168 -17.87 -25.17 -9.36
CA GLY A 168 -16.99 -26.19 -8.79
C GLY A 168 -17.41 -26.71 -7.42
N ALA A 169 -16.52 -27.49 -6.79
CA ALA A 169 -16.83 -28.25 -5.58
C ALA A 169 -17.09 -27.39 -4.33
N LYS A 170 -16.62 -26.13 -4.32
CA LYS A 170 -16.82 -25.16 -3.25
C LYS A 170 -17.82 -24.07 -3.64
N LYS A 171 -18.67 -24.34 -4.64
CA LYS A 171 -19.68 -23.38 -5.11
C LYS A 171 -20.51 -22.82 -3.95
N GLY A 172 -20.60 -21.49 -3.85
CA GLY A 172 -21.38 -20.79 -2.83
C GLY A 172 -20.77 -20.77 -1.44
N VAL A 173 -19.60 -21.39 -1.21
CA VAL A 173 -18.91 -21.34 0.08
C VAL A 173 -18.19 -20.00 0.21
N ARG A 174 -18.67 -19.16 1.11
CA ARG A 174 -18.09 -17.85 1.41
C ARG A 174 -16.64 -17.97 1.92
N TYR A 175 -15.79 -17.05 1.48
CA TYR A 175 -14.40 -16.99 1.90
C TYR A 175 -14.23 -16.48 3.35
N ASP A 176 -12.99 -16.40 3.79
CA ASP A 176 -12.65 -16.18 5.20
C ASP A 176 -13.10 -14.81 5.74
N ALA A 177 -12.98 -13.72 4.95
CA ALA A 177 -13.40 -12.39 5.39
C ALA A 177 -14.91 -12.31 5.70
N PHE A 178 -15.75 -13.09 5.02
CA PHE A 178 -17.19 -13.11 5.28
C PHE A 178 -17.55 -13.93 6.53
N THR A 179 -16.79 -14.97 6.81
CA THR A 179 -17.19 -16.00 7.79
C THR A 179 -16.55 -15.81 9.17
N GLN A 180 -15.38 -15.17 9.25
CA GLN A 180 -14.62 -15.09 10.48
C GLN A 180 -14.89 -13.81 11.26
N ALA A 181 -15.07 -14.00 12.57
CA ALA A 181 -15.18 -12.95 13.55
C ALA A 181 -14.02 -13.02 14.55
N LYS A 182 -13.75 -11.91 15.25
CA LYS A 182 -12.72 -11.81 16.29
C LYS A 182 -12.67 -13.00 17.27
N ASP A 183 -13.83 -13.51 17.66
CA ASP A 183 -13.96 -14.58 18.64
C ASP A 183 -13.50 -15.95 18.15
N ASP A 184 -13.47 -16.19 16.83
CA ASP A 184 -12.93 -17.43 16.25
C ASP A 184 -11.40 -17.53 16.43
N GLY A 185 -10.75 -16.43 16.81
CA GLY A 185 -9.32 -16.37 17.07
C GLY A 185 -8.90 -16.89 18.43
N LYS A 186 -9.84 -17.19 19.34
CA LYS A 186 -9.53 -17.69 20.68
C LYS A 186 -8.75 -19.00 20.60
N GLY A 187 -7.56 -19.04 21.21
CA GLY A 187 -6.65 -20.18 21.15
C GLY A 187 -5.92 -20.35 19.81
N GLN A 188 -6.09 -19.41 18.88
CA GLN A 188 -5.38 -19.38 17.59
C GLN A 188 -4.26 -18.34 17.61
N TRP A 189 -3.38 -18.39 16.61
CA TRP A 189 -2.26 -17.44 16.50
C TRP A 189 -2.67 -15.96 16.40
N TRP A 190 -3.92 -15.72 15.99
CA TRP A 190 -4.49 -14.39 15.78
C TRP A 190 -5.45 -13.97 16.91
N GLU A 191 -5.36 -14.61 18.08
CA GLU A 191 -6.16 -14.22 19.24
C GLU A 191 -6.08 -12.72 19.54
N GLY A 192 -7.25 -12.08 19.69
CA GLY A 192 -7.36 -10.65 19.95
C GLY A 192 -7.20 -9.75 18.71
N LEU A 193 -7.06 -10.32 17.51
CA LEU A 193 -7.16 -9.61 16.23
C LEU A 193 -8.57 -9.78 15.66
N ASP A 194 -9.17 -8.70 15.15
CA ASP A 194 -10.44 -8.76 14.45
C ASP A 194 -10.19 -8.82 12.93
N PRO A 195 -10.51 -9.93 12.23
CA PRO A 195 -10.33 -10.02 10.79
C PRO A 195 -11.04 -8.93 10.00
N GLN A 196 -12.12 -8.33 10.53
CA GLN A 196 -12.82 -7.23 9.86
C GLN A 196 -11.98 -5.95 9.83
N GLU A 197 -11.04 -5.75 10.76
CA GLU A 197 -10.08 -4.64 10.67
C GLU A 197 -9.11 -4.84 9.50
N LEU A 198 -8.65 -6.07 9.27
CA LEU A 198 -7.81 -6.42 8.12
C LEU A 198 -8.59 -6.28 6.81
N TYR A 199 -9.73 -6.95 6.72
CA TYR A 199 -10.56 -7.01 5.52
C TYR A 199 -11.42 -5.77 5.30
N THR A 200 -11.26 -4.76 6.15
CA THR A 200 -11.92 -3.44 6.10
C THR A 200 -13.41 -3.42 6.41
N GLY A 201 -14.07 -4.57 6.53
CA GLY A 201 -15.52 -4.67 6.63
C GLY A 201 -16.16 -4.90 5.26
N GLY A 202 -17.38 -5.43 5.26
CA GLY A 202 -18.12 -5.74 4.03
C GLY A 202 -18.84 -4.53 3.46
N HIS A 203 -18.20 -3.77 2.56
CA HIS A 203 -18.76 -2.56 1.93
C HIS A 203 -19.34 -2.80 0.53
N ALA A 204 -18.85 -3.84 -0.16
CA ALA A 204 -19.32 -4.26 -1.46
C ALA A 204 -19.36 -5.80 -1.47
N VAL A 205 -20.20 -6.34 -0.59
CA VAL A 205 -20.40 -7.79 -0.51
C VAL A 205 -21.24 -8.24 -1.70
N LEU A 206 -20.70 -9.19 -2.47
CA LEU A 206 -21.39 -9.72 -3.64
C LEU A 206 -22.65 -10.52 -3.23
N PRO A 207 -23.76 -10.42 -4.00
CA PRO A 207 -24.99 -11.15 -3.69
C PRO A 207 -24.84 -12.66 -3.94
N ASP A 208 -25.62 -13.46 -3.22
CA ASP A 208 -25.71 -14.90 -3.51
C ASP A 208 -26.34 -15.14 -4.90
N GLY A 209 -26.11 -16.34 -5.45
CA GLY A 209 -26.77 -16.82 -6.66
C GLY A 209 -26.05 -16.54 -7.98
N ILE A 210 -24.92 -15.82 -7.97
CA ILE A 210 -24.02 -15.76 -9.13
C ILE A 210 -23.39 -17.15 -9.35
N ASP A 211 -23.51 -17.69 -10.55
CA ASP A 211 -23.18 -19.08 -10.87
C ASP A 211 -22.22 -19.26 -12.06
N THR A 212 -21.59 -18.18 -12.53
CA THR A 212 -20.49 -18.22 -13.51
C THR A 212 -19.34 -17.30 -13.08
N ILE A 213 -18.11 -17.68 -13.48
CA ILE A 213 -16.90 -16.86 -13.24
C ILE A 213 -17.00 -15.52 -13.97
N GLU A 214 -17.51 -15.51 -15.21
CA GLU A 214 -17.68 -14.29 -16.00
C GLU A 214 -18.61 -13.29 -15.31
N ALA A 215 -19.78 -13.74 -14.84
CA ALA A 215 -20.73 -12.87 -14.15
C ALA A 215 -20.16 -12.36 -12.82
N MET A 216 -19.38 -13.16 -12.11
CA MET A 216 -18.73 -12.74 -10.87
C MET A 216 -17.64 -11.69 -11.12
N ASN A 217 -16.79 -11.89 -12.14
CA ASN A 217 -15.77 -10.91 -12.51
C ASN A 217 -16.41 -9.59 -12.97
N ALA A 218 -17.46 -9.64 -13.79
CA ALA A 218 -18.21 -8.45 -14.19
C ALA A 218 -18.81 -7.72 -12.98
N TRP A 219 -19.25 -8.46 -11.95
CA TRP A 219 -19.72 -7.88 -10.69
C TRP A 219 -18.58 -7.19 -9.94
N HIS A 220 -17.42 -7.85 -9.79
CA HIS A 220 -16.25 -7.28 -9.14
C HIS A 220 -15.77 -6.01 -9.84
N ASP A 221 -15.59 -6.05 -11.16
CA ASP A 221 -15.13 -4.91 -11.96
C ASP A 221 -16.05 -3.70 -11.77
N LYS A 222 -17.37 -3.92 -11.77
CA LYS A 222 -18.35 -2.85 -11.60
C LYS A 222 -18.39 -2.26 -10.18
N ASN A 223 -18.24 -3.08 -9.15
CA ASN A 223 -18.56 -2.68 -7.77
C ASN A 223 -17.35 -2.44 -6.88
N ASN A 224 -16.22 -3.09 -7.15
CA ASN A 224 -15.06 -3.06 -6.25
C ASN A 224 -13.69 -3.07 -6.96
N GLY A 225 -13.67 -3.22 -8.29
CA GLY A 225 -12.49 -3.10 -9.15
C GLY A 225 -12.28 -1.70 -9.73
N GLN A 226 -13.18 -0.75 -9.46
CA GLN A 226 -12.99 0.65 -9.85
C GLN A 226 -11.98 1.33 -8.94
N TRP A 227 -11.09 2.14 -9.52
CA TRP A 227 -10.16 2.98 -8.77
C TRP A 227 -10.91 4.23 -8.27
N VAL A 228 -11.14 4.32 -6.96
CA VAL A 228 -11.93 5.40 -6.36
C VAL A 228 -11.21 6.02 -5.16
N GLU A 229 -11.27 7.35 -5.08
CA GLU A 229 -10.60 8.15 -4.03
C GLU A 229 -11.53 8.49 -2.85
N THR A 230 -12.76 7.99 -2.87
CA THR A 230 -13.74 8.21 -1.80
C THR A 230 -13.69 7.07 -0.78
N GLY A 231 -14.01 7.36 0.48
CA GLY A 231 -14.19 6.31 1.49
C GLY A 231 -15.49 5.53 1.32
N PRO A 232 -15.65 4.42 2.07
CA PRO A 232 -16.90 3.66 2.10
C PRO A 232 -18.03 4.54 2.65
N LYS A 233 -19.17 4.57 1.96
CA LYS A 233 -20.32 5.44 2.31
C LYS A 233 -20.99 5.05 3.62
N ASP A 234 -20.89 3.78 3.96
CA ASP A 234 -21.47 3.11 5.12
C ASP A 234 -20.53 3.04 6.32
N ASP A 235 -19.24 3.35 6.16
CA ASP A 235 -18.26 3.42 7.25
C ASP A 235 -17.37 4.67 7.15
N PRO A 236 -17.86 5.85 7.55
CA PRO A 236 -17.04 7.06 7.60
C PRO A 236 -15.87 6.93 8.57
N ALA A 237 -15.92 6.01 9.54
CA ALA A 237 -14.83 5.81 10.48
C ALA A 237 -13.61 5.15 9.83
N TYR A 238 -13.74 4.49 8.67
CA TYR A 238 -12.61 4.01 7.88
C TYR A 238 -11.65 5.15 7.54
N VAL A 239 -12.18 6.25 7.03
CA VAL A 239 -11.40 7.43 6.62
C VAL A 239 -10.71 8.08 7.83
N THR A 240 -11.40 8.16 8.98
CA THR A 240 -10.81 8.65 10.23
C THR A 240 -9.66 7.74 10.71
N ARG A 241 -9.85 6.41 10.68
CA ARG A 241 -8.79 5.46 11.05
C ARG A 241 -7.59 5.54 10.11
N TRP A 242 -7.84 5.72 8.80
CA TRP A 242 -6.78 5.97 7.83
C TRP A 242 -5.97 7.22 8.18
N LEU A 243 -6.63 8.34 8.51
CA LEU A 243 -5.93 9.58 8.91
C LEU A 243 -5.10 9.38 10.18
N LEU A 244 -5.64 8.67 11.17
CA LEU A 244 -4.90 8.35 12.40
C LEU A 244 -3.65 7.49 12.12
N ARG A 245 -3.77 6.47 11.27
CA ARG A 245 -2.64 5.64 10.82
C ARG A 245 -1.59 6.47 10.07
N GLN A 246 -2.03 7.31 9.13
CA GLN A 246 -1.16 8.20 8.38
C GLN A 246 -0.39 9.15 9.30
N THR A 247 -1.08 9.82 10.23
CA THR A 247 -0.44 10.77 11.15
C THR A 247 0.50 10.08 12.16
N ASP A 248 0.19 8.87 12.61
CA ASP A 248 1.08 8.04 13.44
C ASP A 248 2.36 7.63 12.69
N LEU A 249 2.23 7.21 11.43
CA LEU A 249 3.37 6.90 10.54
C LEU A 249 4.31 8.11 10.38
N ILE A 250 3.74 9.30 10.15
CA ILE A 250 4.51 10.55 10.01
C ILE A 250 5.19 10.94 11.33
N ASP A 251 4.49 10.81 12.47
CA ASP A 251 5.03 11.14 13.79
C ASP A 251 6.24 10.27 14.15
N LYS A 252 6.13 8.97 13.90
CA LYS A 252 7.14 7.97 14.26
C LYS A 252 8.41 8.09 13.43
N TYR A 253 8.29 8.14 12.11
CA TYR A 253 9.43 7.94 11.21
C TYR A 253 9.93 9.22 10.53
N LYS A 254 9.16 10.31 10.63
CA LYS A 254 9.48 11.64 10.07
C LYS A 254 10.02 11.54 8.63
N PRO A 255 9.30 10.87 7.72
CA PRO A 255 9.80 10.65 6.38
C PRO A 255 10.09 11.99 5.70
N ASP A 256 11.10 12.01 4.84
CA ASP A 256 11.40 13.07 3.90
C ASP A 256 10.45 13.01 2.69
N LEU A 257 9.92 11.83 2.35
CA LEU A 257 8.97 11.61 1.26
C LEU A 257 7.80 10.72 1.69
N VAL A 258 6.58 11.13 1.35
CA VAL A 258 5.38 10.30 1.46
C VAL A 258 4.80 10.10 0.08
N TYR A 259 4.63 8.85 -0.30
CA TYR A 259 4.02 8.46 -1.55
C TYR A 259 2.59 7.99 -1.31
N PHE A 260 1.63 8.60 -2.00
CA PHE A 260 0.26 8.10 -2.10
C PHE A 260 0.05 7.50 -3.50
N ASP A 261 -0.60 6.34 -3.50
CA ASP A 261 -0.91 5.60 -4.74
C ASP A 261 -2.13 6.15 -5.48
N ASP A 262 -2.86 7.02 -4.80
CA ASP A 262 -4.11 7.68 -5.16
C ASP A 262 -3.99 8.62 -6.36
N TYR A 263 -5.09 8.78 -7.09
CA TYR A 263 -5.28 9.90 -8.00
C TYR A 263 -5.52 11.18 -7.20
N GLY A 264 -4.45 11.91 -6.91
CA GLY A 264 -4.47 13.12 -6.12
C GLY A 264 -4.18 12.85 -4.65
N LEU A 265 -5.08 13.32 -3.79
CA LEU A 265 -5.02 13.05 -2.35
C LEU A 265 -6.19 12.13 -1.96
N PRO A 266 -5.96 11.16 -1.07
CA PRO A 266 -6.98 10.24 -0.60
C PRO A 266 -8.15 10.99 0.06
N PHE A 267 -9.38 10.55 -0.17
CA PHE A 267 -10.55 10.96 0.62
C PHE A 267 -10.85 12.46 0.63
N GLY A 268 -10.44 13.19 -0.40
CA GLY A 268 -10.77 14.60 -0.59
C GLY A 268 -10.32 15.48 0.58
N PRO A 269 -11.25 16.06 1.39
CA PRO A 269 -10.88 16.90 2.53
C PRO A 269 -9.93 16.23 3.53
N VAL A 270 -10.06 14.92 3.76
CA VAL A 270 -9.22 14.24 4.75
C VAL A 270 -7.78 14.05 4.25
N GLY A 271 -7.58 13.82 2.95
CA GLY A 271 -6.23 13.85 2.36
C GLY A 271 -5.60 15.22 2.42
N LEU A 272 -6.38 16.29 2.27
CA LEU A 272 -5.91 17.67 2.48
C LEU A 272 -5.51 17.93 3.95
N GLU A 273 -6.22 17.35 4.91
CA GLU A 273 -5.84 17.38 6.33
C GLU A 273 -4.52 16.64 6.57
N ALA A 274 -4.36 15.44 6.01
CA ALA A 274 -3.11 14.68 6.10
C ALA A 274 -1.91 15.45 5.50
N ALA A 275 -2.10 16.07 4.33
CA ALA A 275 -1.08 16.88 3.67
C ALA A 275 -0.70 18.12 4.50
N ALA A 276 -1.70 18.85 5.02
CA ALA A 276 -1.46 20.02 5.85
C ALA A 276 -0.79 19.67 7.18
N ASP A 277 -1.17 18.55 7.82
CA ASP A 277 -0.50 18.04 9.02
C ASP A 277 0.99 17.75 8.73
N TYR A 278 1.27 17.00 7.66
CA TYR A 278 2.63 16.64 7.28
C TYR A 278 3.52 17.86 7.00
N TYR A 279 3.01 18.86 6.26
CA TYR A 279 3.73 20.09 6.00
C TYR A 279 3.94 20.93 7.25
N ASN A 280 2.95 21.01 8.13
CA ASN A 280 3.10 21.72 9.40
C ASN A 280 4.12 21.04 10.33
N ARG A 281 4.18 19.71 10.33
CA ARG A 281 5.22 18.94 11.04
C ARG A 281 6.60 19.16 10.44
N SER A 282 6.71 19.18 9.10
CA SER A 282 7.96 19.51 8.41
C SER A 282 8.48 20.89 8.82
N VAL A 283 7.61 21.90 8.90
CA VAL A 283 7.97 23.23 9.43
C VAL A 283 8.46 23.15 10.88
N GLN A 284 7.87 22.32 11.73
CA GLN A 284 8.36 22.12 13.10
C GLN A 284 9.73 21.42 13.14
N TRP A 285 9.97 20.47 12.24
CA TRP A 285 11.22 19.70 12.20
C TRP A 285 12.38 20.47 11.56
N HIS A 286 12.11 21.28 10.55
CA HIS A 286 13.13 21.86 9.66
C HIS A 286 13.04 23.39 9.54
N GLY A 287 12.05 24.04 10.17
CA GLY A 287 11.81 25.48 10.06
C GLY A 287 11.13 25.91 8.74
N LYS A 288 10.99 24.99 7.78
CA LYS A 288 10.33 25.18 6.49
C LYS A 288 9.73 23.85 6.04
N ILE A 289 8.88 23.86 5.01
CA ILE A 289 8.49 22.62 4.34
C ILE A 289 9.72 22.11 3.56
N ASP A 290 10.32 21.01 4.00
CA ASP A 290 11.48 20.35 3.37
C ASP A 290 11.19 18.87 3.04
N VAL A 291 9.91 18.53 2.91
CA VAL A 291 9.40 17.18 2.63
C VAL A 291 8.70 17.11 1.28
N VAL A 292 8.55 15.90 0.75
CA VAL A 292 7.84 15.59 -0.49
C VAL A 292 6.59 14.78 -0.19
N LEU A 293 5.49 15.17 -0.81
CA LEU A 293 4.25 14.39 -0.84
C LEU A 293 3.88 14.16 -2.30
N THR A 294 3.62 12.93 -2.72
CA THR A 294 3.25 12.61 -4.10
C THR A 294 1.78 12.24 -4.24
N GLY A 295 1.25 12.43 -5.45
CA GLY A 295 -0.04 11.91 -5.88
C GLY A 295 -0.10 11.83 -7.40
N LYS A 296 -1.02 11.02 -7.93
CA LYS A 296 -1.14 10.78 -9.38
C LYS A 296 -2.24 11.62 -10.02
N GLN A 297 -2.20 11.78 -11.33
CA GLN A 297 -3.22 12.50 -12.13
C GLN A 297 -3.61 13.90 -11.60
N LEU A 298 -2.65 14.70 -11.14
CA LEU A 298 -2.91 16.00 -10.53
C LEU A 298 -3.38 17.02 -11.56
N LYS A 299 -4.32 17.87 -11.17
CA LYS A 299 -4.65 19.07 -11.96
C LYS A 299 -3.42 20.00 -11.99
N PRO A 300 -3.21 20.78 -13.06
CA PRO A 300 -2.06 21.68 -13.17
C PRO A 300 -1.83 22.57 -11.94
N SER A 301 -2.89 23.10 -11.32
CA SER A 301 -2.78 23.93 -10.12
C SER A 301 -2.34 23.16 -8.87
N GLU A 302 -2.72 21.88 -8.76
CA GLU A 302 -2.48 21.03 -7.58
C GLU A 302 -1.00 20.59 -7.51
N ARG A 303 -0.33 20.51 -8.67
CA ARG A 303 1.09 20.17 -8.78
C ARG A 303 2.00 21.13 -8.03
N PHE A 304 1.58 22.39 -7.84
CA PHE A 304 2.34 23.36 -7.04
C PHE A 304 2.15 23.19 -5.53
N GLY A 305 1.25 22.30 -5.10
CA GLY A 305 0.98 21.97 -3.70
C GLY A 305 1.53 20.60 -3.28
N ILE A 306 1.68 19.66 -4.21
CA ILE A 306 2.26 18.31 -4.03
C ILE A 306 2.93 17.85 -5.32
N VAL A 307 3.80 16.84 -5.29
CA VAL A 307 4.55 16.37 -6.47
C VAL A 307 3.71 15.43 -7.33
N GLN A 308 3.69 15.67 -8.65
CA GLN A 308 3.12 14.73 -9.61
C GLN A 308 3.98 13.48 -9.69
N ASP A 309 3.32 12.34 -9.53
CA ASP A 309 3.88 11.03 -9.82
C ASP A 309 3.22 10.41 -11.07
N VAL A 310 4.04 9.90 -12.00
CA VAL A 310 3.60 9.28 -13.26
C VAL A 310 3.83 7.78 -13.20
N GLU A 311 2.76 7.03 -12.99
CA GLU A 311 2.82 5.57 -12.81
C GLU A 311 3.36 4.83 -14.04
N LYS A 312 4.42 4.03 -13.84
CA LYS A 312 5.02 3.13 -14.86
C LYS A 312 5.19 3.77 -16.23
N GLY A 313 5.53 5.04 -16.26
CA GLY A 313 5.46 5.84 -17.47
C GLY A 313 6.55 6.88 -17.55
N PHE A 314 6.49 7.67 -18.61
CA PHE A 314 7.35 8.83 -18.77
C PHE A 314 6.50 9.96 -19.30
N SER A 315 6.90 11.20 -19.02
CA SER A 315 6.35 12.31 -19.76
C SER A 315 7.00 12.40 -21.14
N ASP A 316 6.18 12.64 -22.15
CA ASP A 316 6.61 12.95 -23.53
C ASP A 316 6.98 14.42 -23.72
N HIS A 317 6.88 15.25 -22.67
CA HIS A 317 7.23 16.66 -22.68
C HIS A 317 7.99 17.07 -21.42
N LEU A 318 8.69 18.20 -21.50
CA LEU A 318 9.33 18.80 -20.34
C LEU A 318 8.30 19.61 -19.54
N TRP A 319 8.25 19.39 -18.23
CA TRP A 319 7.38 20.11 -17.31
C TRP A 319 8.16 21.25 -16.67
N ASP A 320 7.49 22.36 -16.40
CA ASP A 320 8.10 23.51 -15.71
C ASP A 320 8.34 23.18 -14.22
N GLU A 321 7.48 22.33 -13.65
CA GLU A 321 7.56 21.83 -12.30
C GLU A 321 8.31 20.48 -12.18
N PRO A 322 9.03 20.24 -11.07
CA PRO A 322 9.51 18.90 -10.71
C PRO A 322 8.36 17.89 -10.59
N TRP A 323 8.59 16.71 -11.18
CA TRP A 323 7.73 15.53 -11.11
C TRP A 323 8.61 14.29 -10.92
N GLN A 324 8.00 13.16 -10.61
CA GLN A 324 8.67 11.85 -10.60
C GLN A 324 7.86 10.80 -11.36
N THR A 325 8.52 9.70 -11.68
CA THR A 325 7.89 8.46 -12.09
C THR A 325 8.46 7.30 -11.30
N ASP A 326 7.61 6.34 -11.06
CA ASP A 326 7.88 5.05 -10.47
C ASP A 326 7.88 3.95 -11.55
N THR A 327 8.84 3.04 -11.45
CA THR A 327 8.88 1.84 -12.30
C THR A 327 9.57 0.71 -11.57
N CYS A 328 9.49 -0.50 -12.12
CA CYS A 328 10.07 -1.70 -11.53
C CYS A 328 10.96 -2.45 -12.53
N LEU A 329 11.97 -3.15 -12.00
CA LEU A 329 12.83 -4.01 -12.81
C LEU A 329 12.06 -5.19 -13.41
N GLY A 330 10.98 -5.64 -12.76
CA GLY A 330 10.12 -6.73 -13.23
C GLY A 330 8.68 -6.39 -12.92
N ASP A 331 8.17 -6.95 -11.82
CA ASP A 331 6.88 -6.59 -11.22
C ASP A 331 7.10 -5.81 -9.92
N TRP A 332 6.04 -5.19 -9.38
CA TRP A 332 6.13 -4.44 -8.11
C TRP A 332 6.49 -5.35 -6.95
N PHE A 333 5.73 -6.43 -6.76
CA PHE A 333 6.07 -7.51 -5.84
C PHE A 333 6.92 -8.59 -6.54
N TYR A 334 7.68 -9.33 -5.74
CA TYR A 334 8.46 -10.45 -6.24
C TYR A 334 7.58 -11.51 -6.93
N ASN A 335 8.00 -11.91 -8.13
CA ASN A 335 7.36 -12.91 -8.96
C ASN A 335 8.42 -13.96 -9.35
N VAL A 336 8.28 -15.19 -8.87
CA VAL A 336 9.27 -16.25 -9.10
C VAL A 336 9.37 -16.64 -10.57
N ALA A 337 8.28 -16.50 -11.35
CA ALA A 337 8.33 -16.74 -12.78
C ALA A 337 9.28 -15.76 -13.47
N ARG A 338 9.31 -14.49 -13.02
CA ARG A 338 10.24 -13.49 -13.58
C ARG A 338 11.71 -13.88 -13.38
N LEU A 339 12.02 -14.42 -12.20
CA LEU A 339 13.35 -14.92 -11.88
C LEU A 339 13.73 -16.13 -12.75
N ASN A 340 12.84 -17.12 -12.84
CA ASN A 340 13.08 -18.34 -13.59
C ASN A 340 13.23 -18.08 -15.08
N ASP A 341 12.41 -17.18 -15.63
CA ASP A 341 12.38 -16.84 -17.05
C ASP A 341 13.44 -15.76 -17.41
N ARG A 342 14.13 -15.19 -16.42
CA ARG A 342 15.14 -14.14 -16.56
C ARG A 342 14.64 -12.92 -17.35
N ASN A 343 13.41 -12.49 -17.09
CA ASN A 343 12.71 -11.47 -17.87
C ASN A 343 12.60 -10.10 -17.16
N TYR A 344 13.64 -9.73 -16.42
CA TYR A 344 13.80 -8.38 -15.85
C TYR A 344 14.30 -7.38 -16.90
N LYS A 345 14.09 -6.10 -16.65
CA LYS A 345 14.67 -5.00 -17.41
C LYS A 345 16.20 -5.10 -17.45
N THR A 346 16.77 -4.78 -18.61
CA THR A 346 18.20 -4.61 -18.81
C THR A 346 18.70 -3.35 -18.12
N ALA A 347 20.02 -3.20 -18.00
CA ALA A 347 20.62 -1.99 -17.45
C ALA A 347 20.57 -0.82 -18.45
N GLU A 348 20.67 -1.14 -19.75
CA GLU A 348 20.37 -0.29 -20.90
C GLU A 348 18.86 -0.11 -21.07
#